data_AF-A0A847DAW6-F1
#
_entry.id   AF-A0A847DAW6-F1
#
_cell.length_a   1.000
_cell.length_b   1.000
_cell.length_c   1.000
_cell.angle_alpha   90.00
_cell.angle_beta   90.00
_cell.angle_gamma   90.00
#
_symmetry.space_group_name_H-M   'P 1'
#
loop_
_entity.id
_entity.type
_entity.pdbx_description
1 polymer ?
#
loop_
_entity_poly.entity_id
_entity_poly.type
_entity_poly.pdbx_seq_one_letter_code
_entity_poly.pdbx_strand_id
1 'polypeptide(L)'
;MKKHIQKLSNMKNYYKIKKTNFKQYPYIVFSTCYINPMDQKEDIEKELKKNKVQGKILFDLLLSHGNTPDRFFEAIFDGYEILEDSIKNIVIVPDKIKDIAADFYYIKQEFLENSVLSNTQKFLIRNKTPLKSSTI
;
A
#
# COMPACT_ATOMS: atom_id res chain seq x y z
N MET A 1 -1.69 37.74 -11.04
CA MET A 1 -0.43 36.96 -11.04
C MET A 1 -0.07 36.27 -9.71
N LYS A 2 -0.82 36.43 -8.61
CA LYS A 2 -0.53 35.74 -7.33
C LYS A 2 -1.33 34.43 -7.08
N LYS A 3 -2.20 34.01 -8.00
CA LYS A 3 -2.99 32.76 -7.87
C LYS A 3 -2.31 31.49 -8.42
N HIS A 4 -1.14 31.60 -9.03
CA HIS A 4 -0.43 30.46 -9.64
C HIS A 4 0.74 29.91 -8.82
N ILE A 5 1.12 30.56 -7.72
CA ILE A 5 2.26 30.13 -6.87
C ILE A 5 1.78 29.26 -5.68
N GLN A 6 0.47 29.18 -5.43
CA GLN A 6 -0.12 28.35 -4.37
C GLN A 6 -0.52 26.93 -4.87
N LYS A 7 0.24 26.33 -5.79
CA LYS A 7 -0.01 24.95 -6.28
C LYS A 7 1.25 24.07 -6.26
N LEU A 8 2.21 24.40 -5.40
CA LEU A 8 3.49 23.68 -5.24
C LEU A 8 3.82 23.30 -3.79
N SER A 9 2.85 23.24 -2.87
CA SER A 9 3.08 22.70 -1.52
C SER A 9 1.92 21.83 -1.05
N ASN A 10 2.26 20.56 -0.78
CA ASN A 10 1.47 19.48 -0.19
C ASN A 10 0.45 18.73 -1.07
N MET A 11 0.92 18.01 -2.11
CA MET A 11 0.22 16.76 -2.43
C MET A 11 0.52 15.77 -1.30
N LYS A 12 -0.51 15.41 -0.53
CA LYS A 12 -0.41 14.37 0.48
C LYS A 12 -0.39 13.03 -0.26
N ASN A 13 0.70 12.29 -0.17
CA ASN A 13 0.75 10.92 -0.68
C ASN A 13 -0.02 10.01 0.29
N TYR A 14 -0.97 9.25 -0.23
CA TYR A 14 -1.79 8.26 0.48
C TYR A 14 -1.14 6.88 0.48
N TYR A 15 0.15 6.83 0.13
CA TYR A 15 0.94 5.62 0.05
C TYR A 15 2.35 5.78 0.62
N LYS A 16 2.99 4.63 0.90
CA LYS A 16 4.44 4.50 1.10
C LYS A 16 4.98 3.33 0.30
N ILE A 17 6.05 3.56 -0.44
CA ILE A 17 6.78 2.49 -1.13
C ILE A 17 7.89 2.00 -0.21
N LYS A 18 7.98 0.69 -0.02
CA LYS A 18 9.03 0.06 0.79
C LYS A 18 9.68 -1.07 0.00
N LYS A 19 11.00 -1.05 -0.06
CA LYS A 19 11.80 -2.18 -0.55
C LYS A 19 11.70 -3.34 0.44
N THR A 20 11.62 -4.56 -0.05
CA THR A 20 11.61 -5.78 0.77
C THR A 20 12.76 -6.71 0.40
N ASN A 21 13.04 -7.66 1.29
CA ASN A 21 13.97 -8.76 1.04
C ASN A 21 13.26 -9.99 0.45
N PHE A 22 11.98 -9.91 0.11
CA PHE A 22 11.21 -11.01 -0.47
C PHE A 22 11.29 -10.95 -1.99
N LYS A 23 12.04 -11.90 -2.59
CA LYS A 23 12.41 -11.87 -4.02
C LYS A 23 11.21 -11.72 -4.99
N GLN A 24 10.07 -12.31 -4.67
CA GLN A 24 8.88 -12.24 -5.53
C GLN A 24 8.23 -10.84 -5.54
N TYR A 25 8.35 -10.09 -4.44
CA TYR A 25 7.80 -8.74 -4.28
C TYR A 25 8.87 -7.82 -3.69
N PRO A 26 9.89 -7.43 -4.50
CA PRO A 26 10.98 -6.59 -4.04
C PRO A 26 10.52 -5.21 -3.56
N TYR A 27 9.31 -4.77 -3.93
CA TYR A 27 8.69 -3.54 -3.47
C TYR A 27 7.23 -3.77 -3.10
N ILE A 28 6.79 -3.13 -2.02
CA ILE A 28 5.39 -3.07 -1.59
C ILE A 28 4.97 -1.60 -1.49
N VAL A 29 3.81 -1.28 -2.05
CA VAL A 29 3.11 -0.02 -1.90
C VAL A 29 2.06 -0.20 -0.80
N PHE A 30 2.26 0.45 0.34
CA PHE A 30 1.34 0.42 1.47
C PHE A 30 0.38 1.60 1.43
N SER A 31 -0.91 1.33 1.61
CA SER A 31 -1.91 2.36 1.94
C SER A 31 -1.60 3.05 3.26
N THR A 32 -1.75 4.38 3.32
CA THR A 32 -1.54 5.18 4.54
C THR A 32 -2.81 5.84 5.07
N CYS A 33 -3.95 5.68 4.39
CA CYS A 33 -5.25 6.15 4.82
C CYS A 33 -6.38 5.41 4.06
N TYR A 34 -7.61 5.90 4.20
CA TYR A 34 -8.82 5.39 3.60
C TYR A 34 -8.91 5.63 2.08
N ILE A 35 -8.07 6.50 1.51
CA ILE A 35 -8.04 6.77 0.06
C ILE A 35 -7.19 5.69 -0.61
N ASN A 36 -7.68 5.15 -1.73
CA ASN A 36 -6.99 4.09 -2.45
C ASN A 36 -5.68 4.61 -3.08
N PRO A 37 -4.51 4.05 -2.73
CA PRO A 37 -3.23 4.34 -3.37
C PRO A 37 -3.24 4.25 -4.89
N MET A 38 -4.05 3.37 -5.48
CA MET A 38 -4.11 3.20 -6.93
C MET A 38 -4.65 4.45 -7.65
N ASP A 39 -5.41 5.31 -6.96
CA ASP A 39 -5.84 6.61 -7.50
C ASP A 39 -4.66 7.57 -7.70
N GLN A 40 -3.49 7.26 -7.12
CA GLN A 40 -2.22 8.00 -7.29
C GLN A 40 -1.21 7.23 -8.15
N LYS A 41 -1.69 6.41 -9.09
CA LYS A 41 -0.88 5.58 -10.00
C LYS A 41 0.31 6.35 -10.60
N GLU A 42 0.06 7.51 -11.22
CA GLU A 42 1.12 8.31 -11.85
C GLU A 42 2.22 8.76 -10.88
N ASP A 43 1.86 9.08 -9.63
CA ASP A 43 2.84 9.49 -8.62
C ASP A 43 3.65 8.30 -8.12
N ILE A 44 2.99 7.13 -7.96
CA ILE A 44 3.65 5.87 -7.62
C ILE A 44 4.67 5.50 -8.71
N GLU A 45 4.29 5.59 -9.98
CA GLU A 45 5.18 5.31 -11.13
C GLU A 45 6.40 6.23 -11.14
N LYS A 46 6.21 7.54 -10.90
CA LYS A 46 7.32 8.50 -10.77
C LYS A 46 8.29 8.10 -9.65
N GLU A 47 7.77 7.70 -8.49
CA GLU A 47 8.61 7.28 -7.36
C GLU A 47 9.31 5.92 -7.62
N LEU A 48 8.62 4.95 -8.22
CA LEU A 48 9.20 3.66 -8.64
C LEU A 48 10.32 3.85 -9.66
N LYS A 49 10.10 4.71 -10.66
CA LYS A 49 11.11 5.05 -11.67
C LYS A 49 12.33 5.72 -11.06
N LYS A 50 12.12 6.68 -10.15
CA LYS A 50 13.22 7.33 -9.39
C LYS A 50 14.04 6.31 -8.59
N ASN A 51 13.37 5.29 -8.06
CA ASN A 51 13.99 4.19 -7.32
C ASN A 51 14.56 3.07 -8.22
N LYS A 52 14.53 3.24 -9.55
CA LYS A 52 14.99 2.27 -10.56
C LYS A 52 14.36 0.88 -10.36
N VAL A 53 13.08 0.84 -10.00
CA VAL A 53 12.33 -0.41 -9.84
C VAL A 53 11.97 -0.96 -11.21
N GLN A 54 11.97 -2.29 -11.33
CA GLN A 54 11.44 -3.01 -12.49
C GLN A 54 10.94 -4.39 -12.01
N GLY A 55 9.84 -4.87 -12.61
CA GLY A 55 9.24 -6.16 -12.32
C GLY A 55 8.04 -6.07 -11.38
N LYS A 56 7.80 -7.15 -10.64
CA LYS A 56 6.58 -7.33 -9.85
C LYS A 56 6.57 -6.42 -8.61
N ILE A 57 5.46 -5.71 -8.42
CA ILE A 57 5.17 -4.90 -7.25
C ILE A 57 3.89 -5.42 -6.57
N LEU A 58 3.83 -5.27 -5.25
CA LEU A 58 2.64 -5.58 -4.46
C LEU A 58 2.01 -4.30 -3.93
N PHE A 59 0.69 -4.25 -3.89
CA PHE A 59 -0.08 -3.25 -3.15
C PHE A 59 -0.70 -3.91 -1.92
N ASP A 60 -0.50 -3.30 -0.74
CA ASP A 60 -1.25 -3.62 0.48
C ASP A 60 -2.23 -2.48 0.78
N LEU A 61 -3.49 -2.72 0.47
CA LEU A 61 -4.59 -1.76 0.56
C LEU A 61 -5.30 -1.83 1.92
N LEU A 62 -4.66 -2.35 2.97
CA LEU A 62 -5.30 -2.55 4.29
C LEU A 62 -6.07 -1.33 4.81
N LEU A 63 -5.51 -0.12 4.70
CA LEU A 63 -6.13 1.07 5.29
C LEU A 63 -7.26 1.65 4.44
N SER A 64 -7.33 1.31 3.15
CA SER A 64 -8.40 1.74 2.23
C SER A 64 -9.48 0.67 2.04
N HIS A 65 -9.12 -0.61 2.02
CA HIS A 65 -10.05 -1.73 1.74
C HIS A 65 -10.33 -2.62 2.97
N GLY A 66 -9.58 -2.44 4.07
CA GLY A 66 -9.71 -3.25 5.27
C GLY A 66 -9.06 -4.63 5.13
N ASN A 67 -9.32 -5.52 6.10
CA ASN A 67 -8.84 -6.90 6.07
C ASN A 67 -9.82 -7.80 5.29
N THR A 68 -9.94 -7.54 3.99
CA THR A 68 -10.88 -8.20 3.07
C THR A 68 -10.12 -8.94 1.96
N PRO A 69 -10.79 -9.80 1.16
CA PRO A 69 -10.17 -10.40 -0.03
C PRO A 69 -9.62 -9.37 -1.02
N ASP A 70 -10.19 -8.16 -1.05
CA ASP A 70 -9.74 -7.05 -1.89
C ASP A 70 -8.57 -6.26 -1.29
N ARG A 71 -7.85 -6.80 -0.32
CA ARG A 71 -6.72 -6.13 0.33
C ARG A 71 -5.46 -6.09 -0.52
N PHE A 72 -5.11 -7.19 -1.17
CA PHE A 72 -3.82 -7.31 -1.85
C PHE A 72 -3.99 -7.34 -3.36
N PHE A 73 -3.15 -6.58 -4.04
CA PHE A 73 -3.04 -6.60 -5.50
C PHE A 73 -1.58 -6.73 -5.90
N GLU A 74 -1.32 -7.33 -7.05
CA GLU A 74 -0.02 -7.31 -7.70
C GLU A 74 -0.11 -6.66 -9.07
N ALA A 75 1.02 -6.12 -9.53
CA ALA A 75 1.18 -5.63 -10.89
C ALA A 75 2.65 -5.73 -11.33
N ILE A 76 2.89 -5.57 -12.61
CA ILE A 76 4.22 -5.43 -13.21
C ILE A 76 4.48 -3.95 -13.49
N PHE A 77 5.61 -3.45 -13.01
CA PHE A 77 6.16 -2.16 -13.38
C PHE A 77 7.31 -2.37 -14.37
N ASP A 78 7.21 -1.81 -15.58
CA ASP A 78 8.19 -2.05 -16.65
C ASP A 78 9.44 -1.16 -16.56
N GLY A 79 9.47 -0.24 -15.59
CA GLY A 79 10.50 0.79 -15.42
C GLY A 79 10.01 2.20 -15.78
N TYR A 80 8.85 2.30 -16.42
CA TYR A 80 8.21 3.54 -16.85
C TYR A 80 6.78 3.64 -16.31
N GLU A 81 5.97 2.59 -16.48
CA GLU A 81 4.57 2.53 -16.09
C GLU A 81 4.19 1.17 -15.48
N ILE A 82 3.09 1.16 -14.74
CA ILE A 82 2.43 -0.06 -14.26
C ILE A 82 1.53 -0.55 -15.39
N LEU A 83 1.78 -1.78 -15.84
CA LEU A 83 1.03 -2.42 -16.91
C LEU A 83 -0.39 -2.76 -16.42
N GLU A 84 -1.40 -2.14 -17.02
CA GLU A 84 -2.81 -2.27 -16.60
C GLU A 84 -3.31 -3.72 -16.65
N ASP A 85 -2.96 -4.45 -17.70
CA ASP A 85 -3.32 -5.86 -17.90
C ASP A 85 -2.67 -6.83 -16.89
N SER A 86 -1.65 -6.35 -16.19
CA SER A 86 -0.95 -7.11 -15.15
C SER A 86 -1.55 -6.95 -13.76
N ILE A 87 -2.44 -5.97 -13.55
CA ILE A 87 -3.05 -5.69 -12.25
C ILE A 87 -4.01 -6.82 -11.87
N LYS A 88 -3.74 -7.47 -10.75
CA LYS A 88 -4.52 -8.64 -10.29
C LYS A 88 -4.72 -8.58 -8.79
N ASN A 89 -5.97 -8.79 -8.36
CA ASN A 89 -6.25 -9.09 -6.95
C ASN A 89 -5.65 -10.46 -6.60
N ILE A 90 -5.01 -10.56 -5.42
CA ILE A 90 -4.49 -11.82 -4.91
C ILE A 90 -5.00 -12.07 -3.48
N VAL A 91 -5.73 -13.16 -3.31
CA VAL A 91 -6.29 -13.52 -1.99
C VAL A 91 -5.27 -14.27 -1.15
N ILE A 92 -4.46 -15.12 -1.79
CA ILE A 92 -3.43 -15.93 -1.13
C ILE A 92 -2.09 -15.22 -1.29
N VAL A 93 -1.61 -14.63 -0.20
CA VAL A 93 -0.27 -14.04 -0.12
C VAL A 93 0.63 -14.86 0.81
N PRO A 94 1.94 -14.94 0.52
CA PRO A 94 2.90 -15.61 1.40
C PRO A 94 2.89 -15.02 2.81
N ASP A 95 3.04 -15.86 3.85
CA ASP A 95 3.04 -15.38 5.24
C ASP A 95 4.13 -14.34 5.49
N LYS A 96 5.27 -14.47 4.80
CA LYS A 96 6.35 -13.47 4.87
C LYS A 96 5.89 -12.06 4.45
N ILE A 97 4.98 -11.96 3.49
CA ILE A 97 4.39 -10.67 3.07
C ILE A 97 3.45 -10.14 4.15
N LYS A 98 2.63 -11.02 4.75
CA LYS A 98 1.76 -10.65 5.86
C LYS A 98 2.57 -10.15 7.06
N ASP A 99 3.71 -10.76 7.36
CA ASP A 99 4.62 -10.31 8.41
C ASP A 99 5.19 -8.93 8.12
N ILE A 100 5.69 -8.70 6.90
CA ILE A 100 6.23 -7.39 6.48
C ILE A 100 5.16 -6.30 6.60
N ALA A 101 3.92 -6.61 6.21
CA ALA A 101 2.79 -5.71 6.34
C ALA A 101 2.40 -5.44 7.79
N ALA A 102 2.31 -6.49 8.62
CA ALA A 102 2.00 -6.38 10.03
C ALA A 102 3.05 -5.50 10.75
N ASP A 103 4.33 -5.70 10.47
CA ASP A 103 5.40 -4.86 10.99
C ASP A 103 5.30 -3.42 10.51
N PHE A 104 4.97 -3.19 9.24
CA PHE A 104 4.78 -1.84 8.71
C PHE A 104 3.71 -1.07 9.50
N TYR A 105 2.52 -1.65 9.65
CA TYR A 105 1.40 -0.99 10.32
C TYR A 105 1.55 -0.93 11.84
N TYR A 106 2.26 -1.89 12.44
CA TYR A 106 2.64 -1.83 13.85
C TYR A 106 3.61 -0.68 14.14
N ILE A 107 4.57 -0.41 13.25
CA ILE A 107 5.53 0.70 13.36
C ILE A 107 4.85 2.03 13.01
N LYS A 108 3.93 2.02 12.04
CA LYS A 108 3.26 3.20 11.47
C LYS A 108 1.85 3.42 12.01
N GLN A 109 1.70 3.35 13.34
CA GLN A 109 0.40 3.44 13.99
C GLN A 109 -0.32 4.77 13.73
N GLU A 110 0.41 5.83 13.39
CA GLU A 110 -0.14 7.13 13.04
C GLU A 110 -1.10 7.09 11.84
N PHE A 111 -0.95 6.09 10.95
CA PHE A 111 -1.82 5.94 9.78
C PHE A 111 -3.17 5.29 10.10
N LEU A 112 -3.27 4.55 11.21
CA LEU A 112 -4.46 3.78 11.54
C LEU A 112 -5.69 4.66 11.77
N GLU A 113 -5.50 5.89 12.24
CA GLU A 113 -6.64 6.77 12.53
C GLU A 113 -7.40 7.22 11.30
N ASN A 114 -6.72 7.33 10.16
CA ASN A 114 -7.33 7.75 8.92
C ASN A 114 -7.65 6.55 8.02
N SER A 115 -8.09 5.41 8.58
CA SER A 115 -8.35 4.17 7.81
C SER A 115 -9.80 3.72 7.91
N VAL A 116 -10.20 2.78 7.04
CA VAL A 116 -11.50 2.10 7.09
C VAL A 116 -11.61 1.06 8.21
N LEU A 117 -10.54 0.85 8.97
CA LEU A 117 -10.49 -0.18 10.00
C LEU A 117 -11.37 0.17 11.20
N SER A 118 -12.03 -0.85 11.76
CA SER A 118 -12.74 -0.73 13.04
C SER A 118 -11.78 -0.48 14.20
N ASN A 119 -12.28 0.09 15.30
CA ASN A 119 -11.50 0.29 16.53
C ASN A 119 -10.88 -1.02 17.05
N THR A 120 -11.60 -2.13 16.91
CA THR A 120 -11.09 -3.47 17.26
C THR A 120 -9.90 -3.87 16.38
N GLN A 121 -9.98 -3.71 15.06
CA GLN A 121 -8.86 -4.00 14.16
C GLN A 121 -7.65 -3.11 14.44
N LYS A 122 -7.87 -1.80 14.67
CA LYS A 122 -6.81 -0.87 15.07
C LYS A 122 -6.13 -1.33 16.36
N PHE A 123 -6.91 -1.72 17.37
CA PHE A 123 -6.39 -2.25 18.63
C PHE A 123 -5.54 -3.52 18.42
N LEU A 124 -5.99 -4.46 17.59
CA LEU A 124 -5.23 -5.68 17.30
C LEU A 124 -3.88 -5.36 16.64
N ILE A 125 -3.85 -4.48 15.64
CA ILE A 125 -2.61 -4.06 14.97
C ILE A 125 -1.64 -3.43 15.97
N ARG A 126 -2.13 -2.53 16.84
CA ARG A 126 -1.31 -1.87 17.88
C ARG A 126 -0.66 -2.85 18.84
N ASN A 127 -1.32 -3.99 19.09
CA ASN A 127 -0.84 -5.05 19.96
C ASN A 127 -0.14 -6.19 19.18
N LYS A 128 0.20 -5.95 17.90
CA LYS A 128 0.86 -6.93 17.03
C LYS A 128 0.10 -8.27 16.93
N THR A 129 -1.21 -8.21 17.10
CA THR A 129 -2.10 -9.36 17.00
C THR A 129 -2.59 -9.47 15.55
N PRO A 130 -2.48 -10.64 14.90
CA PRO A 130 -2.94 -10.82 13.53
C PRO A 130 -4.43 -10.50 13.36
N LEU A 131 -4.76 -9.81 12.28
CA LEU A 131 -6.16 -9.66 11.88
C LEU A 131 -6.66 -11.01 11.36
N LYS A 132 -7.65 -11.58 12.03
CA LYS A 132 -8.33 -12.79 11.54
C LYS A 132 -9.02 -12.44 10.22
N SER A 133 -8.91 -13.30 9.23
CA SER A 133 -9.73 -13.21 8.02
C SER A 133 -11.19 -13.28 8.46
N SER A 134 -12.01 -12.34 8.01
CA SER A 134 -13.46 -12.46 8.15
C SER A 134 -13.87 -13.73 7.43
N THR A 135 -14.29 -14.74 8.18
CA THR A 135 -14.97 -15.90 7.60
C THR A 135 -16.28 -15.36 7.03
N ILE A 136 -16.40 -15.39 5.70
CA ILE A 136 -17.67 -15.16 5.02
C ILE A 136 -18.60 -16.32 5.36
#